data_AF-A0A444UX39-F1
#
_entry.id   AF-A0A444UX39-F1
#
_cell.length_a   1.000
_cell.length_b   1.000
_cell.length_c   1.000
_cell.angle_alpha   90.00
_cell.angle_beta   90.00
_cell.angle_gamma   90.00
#
_symmetry.space_group_name_H-M   'P 1'
#
loop_
_entity.id
_entity.type
_entity.pdbx_description
1 polymer ?
#
loop_
_entity_poly.entity_id
_entity_poly.type
_entity_poly.pdbx_seq_one_letter_code
_entity_poly.pdbx_strand_id
1 'polypeptide(L)'
;MLTPNILRVGTKENVLLESHDFSGDTEAHIVVLNFPKKSHELYRGTVTLNSNNNFQALKTIEISANQLQANPREKQYVYLQAISPHFLLEHVVMVSFHSGYIFTQTDKPIYNPSETGKDF
;
A
#
# COMPACT_ATOMS: atom_id res chain seq x y z
N MET A 1 12.55 8.28 -1.84
CA MET A 1 11.33 7.64 -1.30
C MET A 1 11.47 6.14 -1.48
N LEU A 2 11.30 5.38 -0.41
CA LEU A 2 11.31 3.92 -0.43
C LEU A 2 9.88 3.42 -0.24
N THR A 3 9.47 2.49 -1.09
CA THR A 3 8.12 1.90 -1.11
C THR A 3 8.23 0.39 -1.32
N PRO A 4 7.24 -0.41 -0.87
CA PRO A 4 7.09 -1.77 -1.32
C PRO A 4 7.01 -1.84 -2.85
N ASN A 5 7.55 -2.91 -3.44
CA ASN A 5 7.44 -3.18 -4.88
C ASN A 5 6.00 -3.50 -5.31
N ILE A 6 5.17 -3.94 -4.37
CA ILE A 6 3.75 -4.25 -4.56
C ILE A 6 2.97 -3.67 -3.39
N LEU A 7 1.93 -2.89 -3.66
CA LEU A 7 1.00 -2.39 -2.64
C LEU A 7 -0.25 -3.27 -2.57
N ARG A 8 -0.60 -3.74 -1.38
CA ARG A 8 -1.83 -4.51 -1.18
C ARG A 8 -3.01 -3.58 -0.94
N VAL A 9 -4.04 -3.75 -1.76
CA VAL A 9 -5.31 -3.02 -1.63
C VAL A 9 -6.01 -3.48 -0.35
N GLY A 10 -6.58 -2.55 0.41
CA GLY A 10 -7.23 -2.82 1.70
C GLY A 10 -6.28 -3.22 2.83
N THR A 11 -4.97 -2.98 2.65
CA THR A 11 -3.95 -3.27 3.67
C THR A 11 -3.12 -2.01 3.93
N LYS A 12 -2.75 -1.81 5.19
CA LYS A 12 -1.81 -0.76 5.60
C LYS A 12 -0.40 -1.13 5.18
N GLU A 13 0.21 -0.29 4.36
CA GLU A 13 1.58 -0.44 3.88
C GLU A 13 2.39 0.80 4.27
N ASN A 14 3.69 0.63 4.53
CA ASN A 14 4.55 1.74 4.96
C ASN A 14 5.41 2.26 3.80
N VAL A 15 5.49 3.58 3.67
CA VAL A 15 6.35 4.29 2.72
C VAL A 15 7.30 5.18 3.52
N LEU A 16 8.60 5.14 3.19
CA LEU A 16 9.60 6.01 3.80
C LEU A 16 9.94 7.15 2.85
N LEU A 17 9.85 8.38 3.35
CA LEU A 17 10.40 9.56 2.70
C LEU A 17 11.63 10.03 3.48
N GLU A 18 12.72 10.27 2.77
CA GLU A 18 13.98 10.72 3.33
C GLU A 18 14.59 11.81 2.46
N SER A 19 15.36 12.70 3.08
CA SER A 19 16.15 13.71 2.42
C SER A 19 17.58 13.72 2.99
N HIS A 20 18.58 13.70 2.11
CA HIS A 20 19.99 13.66 2.50
C HIS A 20 20.69 15.02 2.34
N ASP A 21 20.28 15.81 1.35
CA ASP A 21 20.96 17.05 0.96
C ASP A 21 20.17 18.33 1.30
N PHE A 22 19.02 18.19 1.96
CA PHE A 22 18.15 19.32 2.32
C PHE A 22 18.13 19.54 3.83
N SER A 23 18.49 20.74 4.27
CA SER A 23 18.62 21.10 5.69
C SER A 23 17.47 21.97 6.24
N GLY A 24 16.46 22.27 5.42
CA GLY A 24 15.29 23.04 5.87
C GLY A 24 14.15 22.13 6.34
N ASP A 25 13.27 22.65 7.19
CA ASP A 25 12.01 21.98 7.50
C ASP A 25 11.14 21.94 6.24
N THR A 26 10.62 20.77 5.88
CA THR A 26 9.79 20.58 4.69
C THR A 26 8.59 19.73 4.98
N GLU A 27 7.42 20.28 4.66
CA GLU A 27 6.21 19.49 4.54
C GLU A 27 6.10 18.87 3.15
N ALA A 28 5.74 17.59 3.09
CA ALA A 28 5.50 16.87 1.86
C ALA A 28 4.17 16.10 1.92
N HIS A 29 3.44 16.10 0.82
CA HIS A 29 2.24 15.30 0.63
C HIS A 29 2.57 13.98 -0.05
N ILE A 30 2.21 12.88 0.60
CA ILE A 30 2.20 11.55 0.01
C ILE A 30 0.84 11.32 -0.63
N VAL A 31 0.81 11.11 -1.94
CA VAL A 31 -0.42 10.97 -2.73
C VAL A 31 -0.38 9.68 -3.54
N VAL A 32 -1.49 8.95 -3.59
CA VAL A 32 -1.67 7.80 -4.49
C VAL A 32 -2.73 8.15 -5.52
N LEU A 33 -2.41 8.01 -6.80
CA LEU A 33 -3.31 8.30 -7.92
C LEU A 33 -3.54 7.05 -8.79
N ASN A 34 -4.69 7.00 -9.44
CA ASN A 34 -5.01 5.92 -10.38
C ASN A 34 -4.10 5.94 -11.63
N PHE A 35 -3.73 4.76 -12.09
CA PHE A 35 -3.03 4.57 -13.37
C PHE A 35 -4.02 4.24 -14.50
N PRO A 36 -3.78 4.66 -15.75
CA PRO A 36 -2.70 5.56 -16.19
C PRO A 36 -3.06 7.05 -16.11
N LYS A 37 -4.34 7.38 -15.85
CA LYS A 37 -4.87 8.72 -16.13
C LYS A 37 -4.56 9.79 -15.08
N LYS A 38 -4.12 9.42 -13.87
CA LYS A 38 -3.93 10.36 -12.74
C LYS A 38 -5.17 11.21 -12.44
N SER A 39 -6.35 10.71 -12.78
CA SER A 39 -7.62 11.43 -12.70
C SER A 39 -8.33 11.29 -11.35
N HIS A 40 -7.91 10.34 -10.53
CA HIS A 40 -8.55 10.03 -9.25
C HIS A 40 -7.50 9.79 -8.17
N GLU A 41 -7.68 10.49 -7.04
CA GLU A 41 -6.86 10.31 -5.85
C GLU A 41 -7.41 9.17 -5.00
N LEU A 42 -6.58 8.17 -4.78
CA LEU A 42 -6.88 6.98 -3.99
C LEU A 42 -6.52 7.19 -2.52
N TYR A 43 -5.48 7.96 -2.25
CA TYR A 43 -5.02 8.28 -0.90
C TYR A 43 -4.27 9.61 -0.87
N ARG A 44 -4.37 10.33 0.26
CA ARG A 44 -3.54 11.49 0.57
C ARG A 44 -3.17 11.51 2.04
N GLY A 45 -1.92 11.82 2.31
CA GLY A 45 -1.42 12.09 3.65
C GLY A 45 -0.27 13.07 3.63
N THR A 46 0.04 13.64 4.79
CA THR A 46 1.14 14.59 4.95
C THR A 46 2.21 14.01 5.87
N VAL A 47 3.46 14.38 5.60
CA VAL A 47 4.64 14.16 6.45
C VAL A 47 5.46 15.43 6.53
N THR A 48 6.18 15.61 7.63
CA THR A 48 7.13 16.70 7.81
C THR A 48 8.53 16.08 7.94
N LEU A 49 9.50 16.61 7.21
CA LEU A 49 10.92 16.29 7.34
C LEU A 49 11.59 17.47 8.04
N ASN A 50 12.27 17.22 9.16
CA ASN A 50 12.96 18.24 9.94
C ASN A 50 14.13 17.64 10.72
N SER A 51 14.88 18.48 11.41
CA SER A 51 16.00 18.05 12.24
C SER A 51 15.62 17.07 13.35
N ASN A 52 14.40 17.16 13.92
CA ASN A 52 13.95 16.27 14.99
C ASN A 52 13.76 14.82 14.52
N ASN A 53 13.47 14.60 13.23
CA ASN A 53 13.33 13.26 12.65
C ASN A 53 14.46 12.89 11.68
N ASN A 54 15.60 13.59 11.76
CA ASN A 54 16.74 13.39 10.88
C ASN A 54 16.35 13.43 9.38
N PHE A 55 15.38 14.29 9.04
CA PHE A 55 14.82 14.43 7.71
C PHE A 55 14.30 13.10 7.11
N GLN A 56 13.76 12.23 7.96
CA GLN A 56 13.15 10.95 7.59
C GLN A 56 11.76 10.83 8.19
N ALA A 57 10.78 10.39 7.39
CA ALA A 57 9.42 10.18 7.83
C ALA A 57 8.84 8.89 7.25
N LEU A 58 8.40 8.00 8.14
CA LEU A 58 7.64 6.81 7.79
C LEU A 58 6.14 7.15 7.76
N LYS A 59 5.47 6.88 6.65
CA LYS A 59 4.03 7.07 6.51
C LYS A 59 3.35 5.75 6.20
N THR A 60 2.39 5.37 7.04
CA THR A 60 1.45 4.30 6.71
C THR A 60 0.39 4.84 5.75
N ILE A 61 0.19 4.13 4.64
CA ILE A 61 -0.82 4.42 3.62
C ILE A 61 -1.74 3.20 3.46
N GLU A 62 -2.96 3.44 3.02
CA GLU A 62 -3.93 2.38 2.73
C GLU A 62 -4.78 2.80 1.54
N ILE A 63 -4.81 1.97 0.49
CA ILE A 63 -5.71 2.15 -0.66
C ILE A 63 -6.99 1.38 -0.35
N SER A 64 -8.13 2.05 -0.32
CA SER A 64 -9.38 1.38 0.02
C SER A 64 -9.79 0.40 -1.09
N ALA A 65 -10.28 -0.78 -0.70
CA ALA A 65 -10.66 -1.84 -1.63
C ALA A 65 -11.83 -1.49 -2.56
N ASN A 66 -12.64 -0.49 -2.19
CA ASN A 66 -13.75 -0.01 -3.02
C ASN A 66 -13.31 1.00 -4.10
N GLN A 67 -12.08 1.52 -4.06
CA GLN A 67 -11.61 2.55 -5.01
C GLN A 67 -11.00 1.95 -6.28
N LEU A 68 -10.65 0.66 -6.27
CA LEU A 68 -10.07 -0.05 -7.40
C LEU A 68 -10.86 -1.32 -7.67
N GLN A 69 -11.22 -1.56 -8.93
CA GLN A 69 -11.84 -2.81 -9.35
C GLN A 69 -10.76 -3.80 -9.77
N ALA A 70 -10.76 -4.98 -9.16
CA ALA A 70 -9.83 -6.05 -9.50
C ALA A 70 -10.11 -6.59 -10.90
N ASN A 71 -9.08 -6.67 -11.74
CA ASN A 71 -9.11 -7.41 -13.00
C ASN A 71 -8.08 -8.54 -12.95
N PRO A 72 -8.49 -9.81 -12.80
CA PRO A 72 -7.56 -10.93 -12.65
C PRO A 72 -6.73 -11.22 -13.91
N ARG A 73 -7.09 -10.63 -15.06
CA ARG A 73 -6.39 -10.84 -16.33
C ARG A 73 -5.27 -9.84 -16.58
N GLU A 74 -5.17 -8.79 -15.76
CA GLU A 74 -4.29 -7.65 -16.03
C GLU A 74 -3.54 -7.23 -14.77
N LYS A 75 -2.29 -6.80 -14.95
CA LYS A 75 -1.55 -6.15 -13.87
C LYS A 75 -2.09 -4.72 -13.73
N GLN A 76 -2.43 -4.35 -12.51
CA GLN A 76 -2.89 -3.00 -12.18
C GLN A 76 -1.80 -2.23 -11.44
N TYR A 77 -1.77 -0.93 -11.65
CA TYR A 77 -0.75 -0.04 -11.10
C TYR A 77 -1.39 1.22 -10.51
N VAL A 78 -0.61 1.92 -9.69
CA VAL A 78 -0.92 3.26 -9.20
C VAL A 78 0.32 4.13 -9.31
N TYR A 79 0.12 5.44 -9.34
CA TYR A 79 1.20 6.39 -9.12
C TYR A 79 1.27 6.69 -7.62
N LEU A 80 2.45 6.48 -7.01
CA LEU A 80 2.77 6.92 -5.66
C LEU A 80 3.69 8.14 -5.76
N GLN A 81 3.24 9.27 -5.22
CA GLN A 81 3.95 10.53 -5.29
C GLN A 81 4.29 11.06 -3.91
N ALA A 82 5.45 11.72 -3.80
CA ALA A 82 5.77 12.62 -2.71
C ALA A 82 5.98 14.03 -3.28
N ILE A 83 5.20 14.99 -2.81
CA ILE A 83 5.10 16.34 -3.39
C ILE A 83 5.43 17.36 -2.31
N SER A 84 6.38 18.24 -2.57
CA SER A 84 6.67 19.42 -1.76
C SER A 84 6.92 20.62 -2.67
N PRO A 85 7.06 21.84 -2.14
CA PRO A 85 7.52 22.99 -2.94
C PRO A 85 8.90 22.81 -3.58
N HIS A 86 9.71 21.87 -3.08
CA HIS A 86 11.10 21.67 -3.49
C HIS A 86 11.31 20.48 -4.41
N PHE A 87 10.41 19.49 -4.38
CA PHE A 87 10.56 18.27 -5.18
C PHE A 87 9.22 17.61 -5.52
N LEU A 88 9.27 16.82 -6.59
CA LEU A 88 8.26 15.84 -6.95
C LEU A 88 8.95 14.50 -7.17
N LEU A 89 8.68 13.53 -6.31
CA LEU A 89 9.09 12.14 -6.51
C LEU A 89 7.87 11.34 -6.95
N GLU A 90 8.03 10.50 -7.97
CA GLU A 90 6.96 9.65 -8.50
C GLU A 90 7.46 8.23 -8.72
N HIS A 91 6.69 7.25 -8.26
CA HIS A 91 6.87 5.85 -8.55
C HIS A 91 5.61 5.27 -9.16
N VAL A 92 5.77 4.39 -10.16
CA VAL A 92 4.70 3.53 -10.65
C VAL A 92 4.81 2.20 -9.90
N VAL A 93 3.80 1.87 -9.11
CA VAL A 93 3.82 0.68 -8.23
C VAL A 93 2.69 -0.26 -8.60
N MET A 94 2.98 -1.55 -8.70
CA MET A 94 1.95 -2.57 -8.95
C MET A 94 1.07 -2.76 -7.72
N VAL A 95 -0.22 -2.99 -7.91
CA VAL A 95 -1.13 -3.31 -6.81
C VAL A 95 -1.50 -4.80 -6.81
N SER A 96 -1.77 -5.33 -5.61
CA SER A 96 -2.30 -6.68 -5.41
C SER A 96 -3.61 -6.62 -4.64
N PHE A 97 -4.57 -7.46 -5.06
CA PHE A 97 -5.86 -7.63 -4.41
C PHE A 97 -5.89 -8.84 -3.46
N HIS A 98 -4.71 -9.34 -3.08
CA HIS A 98 -4.58 -10.42 -2.10
C HIS A 98 -5.05 -9.94 -0.72
N SER A 99 -6.22 -10.42 -0.29
CA SER A 99 -6.89 -10.04 0.97
C SER A 99 -6.44 -10.85 2.19
N GLY A 100 -5.38 -11.65 2.05
CA GLY A 100 -4.84 -12.51 3.12
C GLY A 100 -5.06 -14.00 2.86
N TYR A 101 -5.15 -14.76 3.94
CA TYR A 101 -5.12 -16.23 3.89
C TYR A 101 -6.35 -16.82 4.54
N ILE A 102 -6.90 -17.86 3.92
CA ILE A 102 -7.93 -18.72 4.52
C ILE A 102 -7.24 -20.00 4.93
N PHE A 103 -7.39 -20.37 6.20
CA PHE A 103 -6.92 -21.64 6.74
C PHE A 103 -8.12 -22.47 7.14
N THR A 104 -8.17 -23.71 6.68
CA THR A 104 -9.19 -24.68 7.08
C THR A 104 -8.55 -25.76 7.93
N GLN A 105 -9.20 -26.09 9.05
CA GLN A 105 -8.78 -27.16 9.93
C GLN A 105 -9.95 -28.11 10.11
N THR A 106 -9.75 -29.38 9.78
CA THR A 106 -10.68 -30.45 10.07
C THR A 106 -10.32 -31.09 11.42
N ASP A 107 -11.28 -31.75 12.07
CA ASP A 107 -11.00 -32.49 13.31
C ASP A 107 -10.11 -33.72 13.06
N LYS A 108 -10.12 -34.28 11.84
CA LYS A 108 -9.25 -35.38 11.41
C LYS A 108 -8.81 -35.22 9.95
N PRO A 109 -7.65 -35.75 9.54
CA PRO A 109 -7.19 -35.70 8.15
C PRO A 109 -7.87 -36.72 7.23
N ILE A 110 -8.54 -37.75 7.78
CA ILE A 110 -9.22 -38.81 7.04
C ILE A 110 -10.49 -39.26 7.78
N TYR A 111 -11.53 -39.58 7.00
CA TYR A 111 -12.81 -40.10 7.50
C TYR A 111 -13.15 -41.42 6.82
N ASN A 112 -13.76 -42.33 7.56
CA ASN A 112 -14.46 -43.47 6.99
C ASN A 112 -15.79 -43.02 6.38
N PRO A 113 -16.36 -43.74 5.38
CA PRO A 113 -17.61 -43.33 4.74
C PRO A 113 -18.82 -43.14 5.67
N SER A 114 -18.82 -43.76 6.86
CA SER A 114 -19.87 -43.62 7.87
C SER A 114 -19.62 -42.48 8.87
N GLU A 115 -18.46 -41.82 8.82
CA GLU A 115 -18.12 -40.68 9.67
C GLU A 115 -18.52 -39.37 8.98
N THR A 116 -18.92 -38.38 9.77
CA THR A 116 -19.15 -37.00 9.32
C THR A 116 -18.10 -36.10 9.95
N GLY A 117 -17.50 -35.23 9.15
CA GLY A 117 -16.63 -34.16 9.66
C GLY A 117 -17.42 -33.26 10.60
N LYS A 118 -16.83 -32.92 11.74
CA LYS A 118 -17.41 -31.86 12.57
C LYS A 118 -16.98 -30.52 12.02
N ASP A 119 -17.96 -29.72 11.61
CA ASP A 119 -17.79 -28.29 11.38
C ASP A 119 -17.62 -27.59 12.73
N PHE A 120 -16.69 -26.63 12.79
CA PHE A 120 -16.48 -25.76 13.95
C PHE A 120 -17.43 -24.56 13.94
#